data_AF-A0A7R8WKQ4-F1
#
_entry.id   AF-A0A7R8WKQ4-F1
#
_cell.length_a   1.000
_cell.length_b   1.000
_cell.length_c   1.000
_cell.angle_alpha   90.00
_cell.angle_beta   90.00
_cell.angle_gamma   90.00
#
_symmetry.space_group_name_H-M   'P 1'
#
loop_
_entity.id
_entity.type
_entity.pdbx_description
1 polymer ?
#
loop_
_entity_poly.entity_id
_entity_poly.type
_entity_poly.pdbx_seq_one_letter_code
_entity_poly.pdbx_strand_id
1 'polypeptide(L)'
;MENDLSACSIFVNPKQFNDPKDFDLYPKTEEADLAQLEAANCDMVLIPSVDDIYPSGFETKLYDFGKLDEFMEGAYRKGHFQGMANVVCRLLQIVEPNRAYFGEKDYQQLRIVQQLFLANPTHGANIMPCIGNDFRHFI
;
A
#
# COMPACT_ATOMS: atom_id res chain seq x y z
N MET A 1 2.48 8.19 -21.80
CA MET A 1 2.69 7.25 -20.68
C MET A 1 4.06 7.51 -20.11
N GLU A 2 4.19 7.57 -18.79
CA GLU A 2 5.47 7.87 -18.11
C GLU A 2 6.31 6.62 -17.78
N ASN A 3 5.76 5.41 -17.97
CA ASN A 3 6.42 4.13 -17.73
C ASN A 3 6.23 3.21 -18.95
N ASP A 4 7.17 2.29 -19.17
CA ASP A 4 7.09 1.27 -20.23
C ASP A 4 6.17 0.10 -19.84
N LEU A 5 6.08 -0.18 -18.54
CA LEU A 5 5.20 -1.20 -17.94
C LEU A 5 4.56 -0.63 -16.67
N SER A 6 3.38 -1.14 -16.36
CA SER A 6 2.57 -0.78 -15.19
C SER A 6 2.19 -2.02 -14.39
N ALA A 7 2.23 -1.88 -13.07
CA ALA A 7 1.82 -2.93 -12.16
C ALA A 7 0.88 -2.35 -11.10
N CYS A 8 -0.12 -3.13 -10.69
CA CYS A 8 -1.11 -2.71 -9.71
C CYS A 8 -1.30 -3.80 -8.66
N SER A 9 -1.18 -3.47 -7.37
CA SER A 9 -1.39 -4.45 -6.30
C SER A 9 -2.80 -4.40 -5.72
N ILE A 10 -3.46 -5.54 -5.59
CA ILE A 10 -4.72 -5.66 -4.84
C ILE A 10 -4.43 -6.53 -3.61
N PHE A 11 -4.37 -5.89 -2.45
CA PHE A 11 -4.16 -6.58 -1.18
C PHE A 11 -4.95 -5.92 -0.05
N VAL A 12 -5.83 -6.70 0.57
CA VAL A 12 -6.56 -6.29 1.77
C VAL A 12 -5.74 -6.69 2.99
N ASN A 13 -5.12 -5.71 3.65
CA ASN A 13 -4.28 -5.97 4.82
C ASN A 13 -5.13 -6.35 6.05
N PRO A 14 -5.11 -7.63 6.52
CA PRO A 14 -5.93 -8.05 7.65
C PRO A 14 -5.54 -7.33 8.95
N LYS A 15 -4.27 -6.92 9.09
CA LYS A 15 -3.77 -6.23 10.28
C LYS A 15 -4.32 -4.80 10.45
N GLN A 16 -5.01 -4.26 9.44
CA GLN A 16 -5.67 -2.94 9.54
C GLN A 16 -7.10 -3.01 10.10
N PHE A 17 -7.64 -4.22 10.30
CA PHE A 17 -8.96 -4.46 10.87
C PHE A 17 -8.86 -4.73 12.38
N ASN A 18 -9.75 -4.10 13.13
CA ASN A 18 -9.83 -4.31 14.58
C ASN A 18 -10.67 -5.54 14.94
N ASP A 19 -11.69 -5.87 14.14
CA ASP A 19 -12.53 -7.06 14.27
C ASP A 19 -12.26 -8.00 13.08
N PRO A 20 -11.90 -9.28 13.30
CA PRO A 20 -11.79 -10.28 12.24
C PRO A 20 -13.05 -10.40 11.36
N LYS A 21 -14.24 -10.13 11.92
CA LYS A 21 -15.49 -10.16 11.14
C LYS A 21 -15.57 -9.05 10.10
N ASP A 22 -14.97 -7.88 10.38
CA ASP A 22 -14.92 -6.79 9.42
C ASP A 22 -14.05 -7.16 8.21
N PHE A 23 -13.01 -7.96 8.44
CA PHE A 23 -12.19 -8.53 7.37
C PHE A 23 -12.98 -9.56 6.55
N ASP A 24 -13.72 -10.45 7.19
CA ASP A 24 -14.53 -11.46 6.50
C ASP A 24 -15.65 -10.85 5.65
N LEU A 25 -16.25 -9.75 6.13
CA LEU A 25 -17.32 -9.01 5.46
C LEU A 25 -16.80 -8.01 4.42
N TYR A 26 -15.49 -7.85 4.31
CA TYR A 26 -14.91 -6.88 3.40
C TYR A 26 -15.28 -7.23 1.95
N PRO A 27 -15.74 -6.25 1.13
CA PRO A 27 -16.16 -6.52 -0.24
C PRO A 27 -15.06 -7.20 -1.05
N LYS A 28 -15.40 -8.35 -1.64
CA LYS A 28 -14.54 -9.07 -2.58
C LYS A 28 -14.93 -8.65 -4.00
N THR A 29 -14.21 -7.69 -4.56
CA THR A 29 -14.51 -7.08 -5.86
C THR A 29 -13.48 -7.42 -6.93
N GLU A 30 -12.67 -8.46 -6.71
CA GLU A 30 -11.52 -8.82 -7.56
C GLU A 30 -11.86 -8.85 -9.06
N GLU A 31 -12.94 -9.51 -9.47
CA GLU A 31 -13.34 -9.55 -10.89
C GLU A 31 -13.63 -8.15 -11.47
N ALA A 32 -14.29 -7.29 -10.69
CA ALA A 32 -14.61 -5.92 -11.11
C ALA A 32 -13.36 -5.01 -11.11
N ASP A 33 -12.43 -5.25 -10.18
CA ASP A 33 -11.16 -4.53 -10.11
C ASP A 33 -10.26 -4.92 -11.29
N LEU A 34 -10.17 -6.22 -11.60
CA LEU A 34 -9.45 -6.74 -12.76
C LEU A 34 -9.99 -6.18 -14.08
N ALA A 35 -11.31 -6.14 -14.25
CA ALA A 35 -11.93 -5.56 -15.44
C ALA A 35 -11.61 -4.07 -15.61
N GLN A 36 -11.56 -3.31 -14.51
CA GLN A 36 -11.16 -1.90 -14.54
C GLN A 36 -9.68 -1.72 -14.88
N LEU A 37 -8.81 -2.57 -14.33
CA LEU A 37 -7.37 -2.54 -14.62
C LEU A 37 -7.06 -2.94 -16.06
N GLU A 38 -7.76 -3.93 -16.59
CA GLU A 38 -7.67 -4.32 -18.00
C GLU A 38 -8.10 -3.16 -18.91
N ALA A 39 -9.23 -2.52 -18.61
CA ALA A 39 -9.70 -1.34 -19.34
C ALA A 39 -8.73 -0.15 -19.26
N ALA A 40 -7.96 -0.05 -18.17
CA ALA A 40 -6.91 0.94 -17.98
C ALA A 40 -5.58 0.59 -18.67
N ASN A 41 -5.48 -0.58 -19.33
CA ASN A 41 -4.25 -1.13 -19.90
C ASN A 41 -3.14 -1.35 -18.85
N CYS A 42 -3.50 -1.85 -17.66
CA CYS A 42 -2.54 -2.30 -16.68
C CYS A 42 -1.83 -3.57 -17.18
N ASP A 43 -0.49 -3.58 -17.18
CA ASP A 43 0.28 -4.70 -17.75
C ASP A 43 0.35 -5.90 -16.81
N MET A 44 0.30 -5.66 -15.50
CA MET A 44 0.39 -6.70 -14.48
C MET A 44 -0.47 -6.36 -13.25
N VAL A 45 -1.16 -7.37 -12.72
CA VAL A 45 -1.86 -7.26 -11.43
C VAL A 45 -1.24 -8.22 -10.44
N LEU A 46 -0.82 -7.70 -9.28
CA LEU A 46 -0.26 -8.47 -8.18
C LEU A 46 -1.34 -8.65 -7.11
N ILE A 47 -1.80 -9.89 -6.93
CA ILE A 47 -2.79 -10.26 -5.91
C ILE A 47 -2.14 -11.24 -4.93
N PRO A 48 -1.36 -10.75 -3.96
CA PRO A 48 -0.63 -11.62 -3.04
C PRO A 48 -1.58 -12.19 -1.97
N SER A 49 -1.30 -13.41 -1.53
CA SER A 49 -1.94 -13.96 -0.34
C SER A 49 -1.40 -13.28 0.92
N VAL A 50 -2.10 -13.48 2.05
CA VAL A 50 -1.62 -13.03 3.36
C VAL A 50 -0.25 -13.61 3.68
N ASP A 51 0.01 -14.87 3.29
CA ASP A 51 1.30 -15.55 3.54
C ASP A 51 2.44 -15.03 2.65
N ASP A 52 2.14 -14.50 1.46
CA ASP A 52 3.15 -13.87 0.59
C ASP A 52 3.67 -12.55 1.20
N ILE A 53 2.77 -11.84 1.90
CA ILE A 53 3.06 -10.58 2.59
C ILE A 53 3.62 -10.82 4.00
N TYR A 54 3.08 -11.79 4.73
CA TYR A 54 3.42 -12.12 6.11
C TYR A 54 3.80 -13.61 6.25
N PRO A 55 4.92 -14.06 5.66
CA PRO A 55 5.36 -15.44 5.79
C PRO A 55 5.64 -15.80 7.26
N SER A 56 5.67 -17.10 7.57
CA SER A 56 6.02 -17.57 8.91
C SER A 56 7.37 -17.01 9.36
N GLY A 57 7.40 -16.40 10.55
CA GLY A 57 8.58 -15.71 11.07
C GLY A 57 8.79 -14.29 10.51
N PHE A 58 7.83 -13.71 9.78
CA PHE A 58 7.92 -12.33 9.33
C PHE A 58 7.96 -11.36 10.52
N GLU A 59 9.12 -10.73 10.70
CA GLU A 59 9.30 -9.67 11.67
C GLU A 59 8.83 -8.34 11.09
N THR A 60 7.77 -7.78 11.67
CA THR A 60 7.36 -6.41 11.36
C THR A 60 8.44 -5.44 11.83
N LYS A 61 8.87 -4.55 10.94
CA LYS A 61 9.78 -3.47 11.30
C LYS A 61 9.01 -2.33 11.94
N LEU A 62 9.67 -1.66 12.88
CA LEU A 62 9.23 -0.37 13.40
C LEU A 62 9.94 0.72 12.63
N TYR A 63 9.16 1.60 12.02
CA TYR A 63 9.66 2.74 11.27
C TYR A 63 9.47 4.02 12.08
N ASP A 64 10.46 4.91 12.02
CA ASP A 64 10.32 6.25 12.58
C ASP A 64 9.71 7.18 11.52
N PHE A 65 8.48 7.63 11.78
CA PHE A 65 7.77 8.58 10.92
C PHE A 65 7.91 10.03 11.44
N GLY A 66 8.83 10.27 12.37
CA GLY A 66 8.98 11.52 13.10
C GLY A 66 7.78 11.75 14.01
N LYS A 67 6.86 12.60 13.57
CA LYS A 67 5.59 12.86 14.27
C LYS A 67 4.37 12.68 13.37
N LEU A 68 4.56 12.16 12.16
CA LEU A 68 3.50 12.11 11.17
C LEU A 68 2.38 11.13 11.55
N ASP A 69 2.65 10.15 12.39
CA ASP A 69 1.67 9.18 12.91
C ASP A 69 1.14 9.55 14.31
N GLU A 70 1.55 10.68 14.89
CA GLU A 70 1.09 11.13 16.21
C GLU A 70 -0.18 12.00 16.14
N PHE A 71 -0.56 12.46 14.94
CA PHE A 71 -1.68 13.37 14.73
C PHE A 71 -2.69 12.81 13.73
N MET A 72 -3.84 13.48 13.58
CA MET A 72 -4.90 13.11 12.63
C MET A 72 -5.28 11.63 12.77
N GLU A 73 -5.32 10.85 11.70
CA GLU A 73 -5.71 9.43 11.77
C GLU A 73 -4.78 8.60 12.66
N GLY A 74 -3.50 8.96 12.71
CA GLY A 74 -2.51 8.26 13.52
C GLY A 74 -2.81 8.33 15.02
N ALA A 75 -3.39 9.45 15.48
CA ALA A 75 -3.83 9.59 16.86
C ALA A 75 -5.01 8.66 17.21
N TYR A 76 -5.93 8.43 16.27
CA TYR A 76 -7.12 7.60 16.47
C TYR A 76 -6.87 6.12 16.19
N ARG A 77 -5.93 5.80 15.31
CA ARG A 77 -5.60 4.43 14.86
C ARG A 77 -4.15 4.10 15.15
N LYS A 78 -3.80 4.01 16.44
CA LYS A 78 -2.42 3.70 16.88
C LYS A 78 -1.87 2.45 16.18
N GLY A 79 -0.69 2.55 15.59
CA GLY A 79 -0.03 1.46 14.87
C GLY A 79 -0.51 1.21 13.44
N HIS A 80 -1.59 1.88 12.98
CA HIS A 80 -2.12 1.71 11.63
C HIS A 80 -1.06 1.96 10.55
N PHE A 81 -0.31 3.05 10.69
CA PHE A 81 0.72 3.41 9.71
C PHE A 81 1.95 2.50 9.75
N GLN A 82 2.27 1.88 10.90
CA GLN A 82 3.31 0.85 10.97
C GLN A 82 2.89 -0.38 10.14
N GLY A 83 1.64 -0.82 10.28
CA GLY A 83 1.08 -1.91 9.49
C GLY A 83 1.08 -1.59 7.99
N MET A 84 0.63 -0.39 7.62
CA MET A 84 0.67 0.10 6.24
C MET A 84 2.10 0.11 5.68
N ALA A 85 3.07 0.70 6.39
CA ALA A 85 4.46 0.80 5.95
C ALA A 85 5.11 -0.58 5.72
N ASN A 86 4.82 -1.56 6.59
CA ASN A 86 5.33 -2.93 6.40
C ASN A 86 4.81 -3.57 5.11
N VAL A 87 3.53 -3.37 4.77
CA VAL A 87 2.97 -3.87 3.51
C VAL A 87 3.57 -3.15 2.31
N VAL A 88 3.64 -1.81 2.35
CA VAL A 88 4.23 -1.00 1.28
C VAL A 88 5.66 -1.42 0.98
N CYS A 89 6.50 -1.54 2.02
CA CYS A 89 7.87 -2.02 1.84
C CYS A 89 7.91 -3.43 1.24
N ARG A 90 7.03 -4.34 1.67
CA ARG A 90 7.00 -5.72 1.16
C ARG A 90 6.60 -5.77 -0.31
N LEU A 91 5.57 -5.03 -0.71
CA LEU A 91 5.12 -4.97 -2.10
C LEU A 91 6.19 -4.37 -3.02
N LEU A 92 6.87 -3.31 -2.56
CA LEU A 92 7.95 -2.69 -3.33
C LEU A 92 9.19 -3.57 -3.43
N GLN A 93 9.44 -4.45 -2.45
CA GLN A 93 10.46 -5.49 -2.55
C GLN A 93 10.09 -6.62 -3.53
N ILE A 94 8.80 -6.86 -3.75
CA ILE A 94 8.32 -7.88 -4.70
C ILE A 94 8.37 -7.34 -6.13
N VAL A 95 7.96 -6.09 -6.33
CA VAL A 95 7.80 -5.48 -7.66
C VAL A 95 9.07 -4.74 -8.13
N GLU A 96 9.87 -4.21 -7.20
CA GLU A 96 11.06 -3.38 -7.47
C GLU A 96 10.83 -2.24 -8.51
N PRO A 97 9.80 -1.39 -8.36
CA PRO A 97 9.46 -0.41 -9.39
C PRO A 97 10.40 0.80 -9.36
N ASN A 98 10.55 1.47 -10.51
CA ASN A 98 11.23 2.78 -10.56
C ASN A 98 10.37 3.92 -9.98
N ARG A 99 9.04 3.77 -10.04
CA ARG A 99 8.05 4.74 -9.57
C ARG A 99 6.89 4.02 -8.91
N ALA A 100 6.43 4.52 -7.77
CA ALA A 100 5.26 4.01 -7.06
C ALA A 100 4.26 5.14 -6.86
N TYR A 101 2.99 4.91 -7.21
CA TYR A 101 1.96 5.95 -7.27
C TYR A 101 1.00 5.79 -6.09
N PHE A 102 0.79 6.86 -5.33
CA PHE A 102 -0.12 6.86 -4.17
C PHE A 102 -1.14 7.99 -4.30
N GLY A 103 -2.41 7.66 -4.03
CA GLY A 103 -3.52 8.60 -4.14
C GLY A 103 -3.43 9.74 -3.13
N GLU A 104 -3.71 10.97 -3.58
CA GLU A 104 -3.70 12.16 -2.71
C GLU A 104 -4.85 12.23 -1.71
N LYS A 105 -5.92 11.44 -1.94
CA LYS A 105 -7.08 11.37 -1.04
C LYS A 105 -6.67 10.98 0.38
N ASP A 106 -5.72 10.05 0.51
CA ASP A 106 -5.15 9.62 1.78
C ASP A 106 -3.82 10.35 2.03
N TYR A 107 -3.88 11.68 2.10
CA TYR A 107 -2.70 12.55 2.16
C TYR A 107 -1.72 12.20 3.29
N GLN A 108 -2.23 11.82 4.47
CA GLN A 108 -1.36 11.42 5.59
C GLN A 108 -0.56 10.15 5.26
N GLN A 109 -1.17 9.17 4.60
CA GLN A 109 -0.48 7.96 4.13
C GLN A 109 0.60 8.32 3.11
N LEU A 110 0.28 9.15 2.11
CA LEU A 110 1.27 9.61 1.12
C LEU A 110 2.48 10.27 1.79
N ARG A 111 2.27 11.16 2.77
CA ARG A 111 3.36 11.82 3.49
C ARG A 111 4.20 10.84 4.32
N ILE A 112 3.58 9.84 4.93
CA ILE A 112 4.27 8.79 5.67
C ILE A 112 5.14 7.93 4.74
N VAL A 113 4.61 7.53 3.58
CA VAL A 113 5.39 6.77 2.59
C VAL A 113 6.54 7.61 2.05
N GLN A 114 6.33 8.89 1.73
CA GLN A 114 7.42 9.78 1.34
C GLN A 114 8.51 9.87 2.42
N GLN A 115 8.14 10.06 3.69
CA GLN A 115 9.08 10.12 4.80
C GLN A 115 9.85 8.81 4.98
N LEU A 116 9.15 7.68 4.88
CA LEU A 116 9.73 6.34 4.98
C LEU A 116 10.84 6.12 3.95
N PHE A 117 10.61 6.55 2.71
CA PHE A 117 11.55 6.36 1.60
C PHE A 117 12.69 7.38 1.62
N LEU A 118 12.45 8.60 2.09
CA LEU A 118 13.51 9.57 2.37
C LEU A 118 14.45 9.07 3.46
N ALA A 119 13.93 8.42 4.51
CA ALA A 119 14.72 7.84 5.59
C ALA A 119 15.39 6.51 5.22
N ASN A 120 14.83 5.77 4.26
CA ASN A 120 15.29 4.43 3.85
C ASN A 120 15.46 4.34 2.32
N PRO A 121 16.50 4.95 1.75
CA PRO A 121 16.71 5.04 0.30
C PRO A 121 16.99 3.69 -0.39
N THR A 122 17.04 2.59 0.37
CA THR A 122 17.31 1.23 -0.15
C THR A 122 16.25 0.73 -1.13
N HIS A 123 15.07 1.36 -1.20
CA HIS A 123 13.96 0.84 -1.99
C HIS A 123 13.88 1.38 -3.43
N GLY A 124 14.78 2.25 -3.88
CA GLY A 124 14.98 2.65 -5.29
C GLY A 124 13.82 3.37 -6.00
N ALA A 125 12.59 3.25 -5.50
CA ALA A 125 11.38 3.76 -6.11
C ALA A 125 11.17 5.25 -5.78
N ASN A 126 10.80 6.03 -6.79
CA ASN A 126 10.32 7.40 -6.60
C ASN A 126 8.83 7.37 -6.24
N ILE A 127 8.47 7.98 -5.10
CA ILE A 127 7.08 8.06 -4.63
C ILE A 127 6.39 9.22 -5.32
N MET A 128 5.42 8.91 -6.17
CA MET A 128 4.68 9.86 -7.01
C MET A 128 3.27 10.07 -6.44
N PRO A 129 2.82 11.32 -6.22
CA PRO A 129 1.41 11.58 -5.95
C PRO A 129 0.58 11.33 -7.22
N CYS A 130 -0.64 10.81 -7.09
CA CYS A 130 -1.59 10.72 -8.20
C CYS A 130 -2.96 11.31 -7.83
N ILE A 131 -3.53 12.06 -8.77
CA ILE A 131 -4.87 12.65 -8.68
C ILE A 131 -5.84 11.64 -9.29
N GLY A 132 -6.62 10.96 -8.45
CA GLY A 132 -7.64 10.00 -8.87
C GLY A 132 -8.55 9.64 -7.71
N ASN A 133 -9.86 9.57 -7.98
CA ASN A 133 -10.88 9.43 -6.93
C ASN A 133 -11.29 7.98 -6.61
N ASP A 134 -10.83 6.98 -7.36
CA ASP A 134 -11.57 5.70 -7.43
C ASP A 134 -10.80 4.45 -7.03
N PHE A 135 -9.62 4.61 -6.45
CA PHE A 135 -8.76 3.48 -6.11
C PHE A 135 -8.72 3.30 -4.59
N ARG A 136 -9.73 2.58 -4.06
CA ARG A 136 -9.86 2.26 -2.63
C ARG A 136 -8.81 1.26 -2.12
N HIS A 137 -8.09 0.58 -3.01
CA HIS A 137 -7.33 -0.65 -2.68
C HIS A 137 -6.06 -0.81 -3.50
N PHE A 138 -5.14 0.15 -3.47
CA PHE A 138 -3.89 -0.03 -4.19
C PHE A 138 -2.72 0.46 -3.36
N ILE A 139 -1.80 -0.47 -3.13
CA ILE A 139 -0.39 -0.18 -2.86
C ILE A 139 0.39 -0.62 -4.10
#